data_AF-A0A8H4XRH7-F1
#
_entry.id   AF-A0A8H4XRH7-F1
#
_cell.length_a   1.000
_cell.length_b   1.000
_cell.length_c   1.000
_cell.angle_alpha   90.00
_cell.angle_beta   90.00
_cell.angle_gamma   90.00
#
_symmetry.space_group_name_H-M   'P 1'
#
loop_
_entity.id
_entity.type
_entity.pdbx_description
1 polymer ?
#
loop_
_entity_poly.entity_id
_entity_poly.type
_entity_poly.pdbx_seq_one_letter_code
_entity_poly.pdbx_strand_id
1 'polypeptide(L)'
;IFQNLLVERNEGVLKLSLEVWYDLIKALDAPNLFTAETLSSSVQPLITLAIGPFGVPRYPIPMNASLFIKPSGVAYAFSHPQTPGRKSSPMNAPDSGKVRRRKSEKKEVPPPSAHNVDGHMLSGDIDLVGLDTMIRSKIFAAQALGQFLFIWDSKDLPSLWESIVGGLTFSGSSSQLAAAMIIEEYAKKAGATGKYTSLLCENLRPIIETDRPGWYSDIASYLQITRAQCHSLLNAFRDHAHVPTGRLPTLAVVVQGDPEAGPNAFSINDAEKVVGPDFERLKKSLTPAQRVTALQVLNDTRSSAEASIEEAKKIKDQRDLRIRAATAGALVALQDVPKKPSHIIKGMMDSIKNEENSELQQRSASAIVNLIEYYTTATKRGPVDKVIGNLVKYCCVDTSETPEFHHNAHLEKFILSLRKEEDRKDHVDAAKFEREARAARIMRRGAKEALEQLATKFGSELLEKIPNLAALIERPLRAALEGDLPANIREPDNELGQEAVDGLSTLRALLPKFHPGLHSWVIKLMPVIAKSLQCELSVIRYAAAK
;
A
#
# COMPACT_ATOMS: atom_id res chain seq x y z
N ILE A 1 -4.74 26.33 6.33
CA ILE A 1 -4.91 25.44 5.14
C ILE A 1 -4.15 24.15 5.29
N PHE A 2 -2.81 24.15 5.45
CA PHE A 2 -2.05 22.90 5.59
C PHE A 2 -2.56 21.97 6.70
N GLN A 3 -2.86 22.52 7.89
CA GLN A 3 -3.48 21.74 8.98
C GLN A 3 -4.77 21.03 8.56
N ASN A 4 -5.56 21.63 7.65
CA ASN A 4 -6.78 21.02 7.12
C ASN A 4 -6.46 19.77 6.27
N LEU A 5 -5.37 19.78 5.50
CA LEU A 5 -4.94 18.63 4.70
C LEU A 5 -4.63 17.40 5.56
N LEU A 6 -4.25 17.61 6.82
CA LEU A 6 -3.92 16.55 7.77
C LEU A 6 -5.14 15.96 8.48
N VAL A 7 -6.27 16.69 8.55
CA VAL A 7 -7.44 16.30 9.37
C VAL A 7 -8.73 16.14 8.59
N GLU A 8 -8.82 16.71 7.38
CA GLU A 8 -9.99 16.61 6.54
C GLU A 8 -10.21 15.16 6.06
N ARG A 9 -11.45 14.69 6.21
CA ARG A 9 -11.88 13.33 5.88
C ARG A 9 -12.62 13.29 4.56
N ASN A 10 -13.29 14.38 4.18
CA ASN A 10 -14.02 14.47 2.94
C ASN A 10 -13.04 14.69 1.78
N GLU A 11 -12.97 13.72 0.87
CA GLU A 11 -12.05 13.77 -0.28
C GLU A 11 -12.27 15.00 -1.18
N GLY A 12 -13.51 15.43 -1.39
CA GLY A 12 -13.82 16.60 -2.20
C GLY A 12 -13.28 17.89 -1.58
N VAL A 13 -13.49 18.08 -0.27
CA VAL A 13 -12.95 19.23 0.48
C VAL A 13 -11.43 19.18 0.57
N LEU A 14 -10.85 17.98 0.67
CA LEU A 14 -9.41 17.78 0.71
C LEU A 14 -8.75 18.19 -0.63
N LYS A 15 -9.35 17.84 -1.77
CA LYS A 15 -8.92 18.30 -3.11
C LYS A 15 -8.95 19.82 -3.24
N LEU A 16 -10.07 20.45 -2.86
CA LEU A 16 -10.19 21.91 -2.87
C LEU A 16 -9.18 22.57 -1.92
N SER A 17 -8.91 21.96 -0.76
CA SER A 17 -7.90 22.48 0.18
C SER A 17 -6.49 22.45 -0.42
N LEU A 18 -6.16 21.44 -1.23
CA LEU A 18 -4.88 21.34 -1.93
C LEU A 18 -4.78 22.36 -3.06
N GLU A 19 -5.86 22.57 -3.82
CA GLU A 19 -5.93 23.62 -4.85
C GLU A 19 -5.70 25.01 -4.24
N VAL A 20 -6.43 25.32 -3.16
CA VAL A 20 -6.26 26.57 -2.41
C VAL A 20 -4.82 26.70 -1.89
N TRP A 21 -4.23 25.62 -1.38
CA TRP A 21 -2.83 25.63 -0.95
C TRP A 21 -1.87 26.01 -2.08
N TYR A 22 -2.03 25.43 -3.27
CA TYR A 22 -1.21 25.76 -4.42
C TYR A 22 -1.38 27.19 -4.89
N ASP A 23 -2.61 27.71 -4.92
CA ASP A 23 -2.85 29.07 -5.35
C ASP A 23 -2.36 30.10 -4.33
N LEU A 24 -2.45 29.81 -3.03
CA LEU A 24 -1.84 30.64 -1.99
C LEU A 24 -0.33 30.68 -2.11
N ILE A 25 0.34 29.55 -2.36
CA ILE A 25 1.78 29.53 -2.57
C ILE A 25 2.18 30.35 -3.80
N LYS A 26 1.48 30.20 -4.93
CA LYS A 26 1.74 31.02 -6.14
C LYS A 26 1.54 32.51 -5.86
N ALA A 27 0.49 32.86 -5.12
CA ALA A 27 0.19 34.24 -4.76
C ALA A 27 1.25 34.84 -3.82
N LEU A 28 1.88 34.04 -2.95
CA LEU A 28 2.99 34.46 -2.09
C LEU A 28 4.33 34.56 -2.84
N ASP A 29 4.51 33.75 -3.90
CA ASP A 29 5.71 33.78 -4.75
C ASP A 29 5.78 35.06 -5.59
N ALA A 30 4.66 35.50 -6.18
CA ALA A 30 4.60 36.67 -7.06
C ALA A 30 5.17 37.99 -6.45
N PRO A 31 4.87 38.35 -5.19
CA PRO A 31 5.41 39.54 -4.54
C PRO A 31 6.72 39.33 -3.76
N ASN A 32 7.42 38.18 -3.88
CA ASN A 32 8.58 37.81 -3.04
C ASN A 32 8.31 37.88 -1.52
N LEU A 33 7.08 37.58 -1.09
CA LEU A 33 6.70 37.56 0.32
C LEU A 33 7.16 36.28 1.06
N PHE A 34 7.81 35.35 0.34
CA PHE A 34 8.47 34.18 0.90
C PHE A 34 9.75 34.59 1.67
N THR A 35 9.58 35.06 2.91
CA THR A 35 10.71 35.36 3.80
C THR A 35 10.87 34.29 4.87
N ALA A 36 12.11 33.86 5.11
CA ALA A 36 12.41 32.87 6.15
C ALA A 36 11.92 33.32 7.53
N GLU A 37 12.00 34.62 7.84
CA GLU A 37 11.63 35.17 9.14
C GLU A 37 10.15 34.98 9.48
N THR A 38 9.26 35.05 8.49
CA THR A 38 7.81 34.95 8.71
C THR A 38 7.30 33.51 8.74
N LEU A 39 7.93 32.60 7.99
CA LEU A 39 7.42 31.25 7.76
C LEU A 39 8.17 30.15 8.52
N SER A 40 9.47 30.32 8.81
CA SER A 40 10.30 29.22 9.36
C SER A 40 9.76 28.66 10.67
N SER A 41 9.24 29.51 11.56
CA SER A 41 8.66 29.11 12.85
C SER A 41 7.37 28.27 12.70
N SER A 42 6.65 28.45 11.59
CA SER A 42 5.39 27.76 11.32
C SER A 42 5.57 26.49 10.49
N VAL A 43 6.64 26.39 9.68
CA VAL A 43 6.84 25.27 8.75
C VAL A 43 7.31 23.99 9.45
N GLN A 44 8.24 24.10 10.42
CA GLN A 44 8.79 22.94 11.09
C GLN A 44 7.73 22.07 11.82
N PRO A 45 6.73 22.65 12.52
CA PRO A 45 5.57 21.91 13.02
C PRO A 45 4.81 21.14 11.94
N LEU A 46 4.62 21.73 10.75
CA LEU A 46 3.87 21.10 9.65
C LEU A 46 4.63 19.91 9.06
N ILE A 47 5.95 20.03 8.88
CA ILE A 47 6.81 18.92 8.47
C ILE A 47 6.74 17.78 9.51
N THR A 48 6.82 18.14 10.80
CA THR A 48 6.73 17.17 11.91
C THR A 48 5.39 16.43 11.88
N LEU A 49 4.27 17.13 11.67
CA LEU A 49 2.94 16.52 11.57
C LEU A 49 2.77 15.67 10.30
N ALA A 50 3.34 16.10 9.17
CA ALA A 50 3.28 15.36 7.92
C ALA A 50 4.04 14.02 8.02
N ILE A 51 5.22 14.01 8.64
CA ILE A 51 6.05 12.81 8.83
C ILE A 51 5.63 12.01 10.07
N GLY A 52 4.87 12.58 11.00
CA GLY A 52 4.43 11.89 12.22
C GLY A 52 3.74 10.55 11.92
N PRO A 53 4.06 9.47 12.67
CA PRO A 53 3.51 8.15 12.40
C PRO A 53 2.01 8.09 12.72
N PHE A 54 1.31 7.13 12.13
CA PHE A 54 -0.02 6.73 12.55
C PHE A 54 -0.05 5.22 12.81
N GLY A 55 -0.97 4.79 13.67
CA GLY A 55 -0.99 3.42 14.18
C GLY A 55 -1.67 2.42 13.25
N VAL A 56 -2.30 1.42 13.89
CA VAL A 56 -3.11 0.38 13.24
C VAL A 56 -4.45 0.26 13.99
N PRO A 57 -5.48 -0.41 13.44
CA PRO A 57 -6.74 -0.60 14.15
C PRO A 57 -6.51 -1.08 15.59
N ARG A 58 -7.24 -0.52 16.56
CA ARG A 58 -7.11 -0.72 18.02
C ARG A 58 -5.82 -0.21 18.69
N TYR A 59 -4.83 0.25 17.92
CA TYR A 59 -3.58 0.78 18.42
C TYR A 59 -3.31 2.16 17.79
N PRO A 60 -4.11 3.19 18.15
CA PRO A 60 -3.98 4.52 17.58
C PRO A 60 -2.68 5.19 18.05
N ILE A 61 -2.07 5.96 17.15
CA ILE A 61 -0.94 6.84 17.48
C ILE A 61 -1.42 8.29 17.26
N PRO A 62 -1.59 9.07 18.33
CA PRO A 62 -2.13 10.42 18.22
C PRO A 62 -1.10 11.38 17.62
N MET A 63 -1.59 12.34 16.84
CA MET A 63 -0.79 13.49 16.42
C MET A 63 -0.53 14.40 17.62
N ASN A 64 0.61 15.09 17.62
CA ASN A 64 0.87 16.09 18.65
C ASN A 64 -0.04 17.32 18.45
N ALA A 65 -1.13 17.37 19.22
CA ALA A 65 -2.12 18.44 19.15
C ALA A 65 -1.50 19.83 19.39
N SER A 66 -0.42 19.95 20.17
CA SER A 66 0.21 21.25 20.42
C SER A 66 0.83 21.89 19.17
N LEU A 67 0.99 21.13 18.09
CA LEU A 67 1.46 21.63 16.79
C LEU A 67 0.33 22.16 15.90
N PHE A 68 -0.93 22.04 16.33
CA PHE A 68 -2.09 22.61 15.65
C PHE A 68 -2.43 23.98 16.23
N ILE A 69 -2.47 24.98 15.36
CA ILE A 69 -2.78 26.36 15.72
C ILE A 69 -4.25 26.66 15.36
N LYS A 70 -5.00 27.22 16.31
CA LYS A 70 -6.36 27.73 16.10
C LYS A 70 -6.34 28.97 15.21
N PRO A 71 -7.46 29.32 14.54
CA PRO A 71 -7.59 30.63 13.89
C PRO A 71 -7.32 31.82 14.83
N SER A 72 -7.51 31.63 16.15
CA SER A 72 -7.18 32.64 17.17
C SER A 72 -5.67 32.79 17.45
N GLY A 73 -4.81 32.03 16.76
CA GLY A 73 -3.34 32.04 16.95
C GLY A 73 -2.83 31.19 18.13
N VAL A 74 -3.73 30.58 18.92
CA VAL A 74 -3.37 29.77 20.09
C VAL A 74 -3.21 28.31 19.66
N ALA A 75 -2.26 27.57 20.24
CA ALA A 75 -2.15 26.12 20.00
C ALA A 75 -3.32 25.35 20.63
N TYR A 76 -3.64 24.16 20.10
CA TYR A 76 -4.53 23.23 20.79
C TYR A 76 -3.88 22.77 22.10
N ALA A 77 -4.70 22.64 23.16
CA ALA A 77 -4.22 22.13 24.44
C ALA A 77 -3.89 20.64 24.33
N PHE A 78 -2.88 20.19 25.08
CA PHE A 78 -2.53 18.79 25.17
C PHE A 78 -3.71 18.03 25.80
N SER A 79 -4.47 17.30 24.99
CA SER A 79 -5.43 16.33 25.51
C SER A 79 -4.70 15.00 25.61
N HIS A 80 -4.48 14.52 26.84
CA HIS A 80 -4.04 13.13 27.01
C HIS A 80 -5.07 12.21 26.34
N PRO A 81 -4.66 11.20 25.55
CA PRO A 81 -5.56 10.18 25.09
C PRO A 81 -6.22 9.56 26.33
N GLN A 82 -7.55 9.60 26.40
CA GLN A 82 -8.25 8.75 27.36
C GLN A 82 -7.89 7.32 27.00
N THR A 83 -7.11 6.67 27.86
CA THR A 83 -6.98 5.22 27.85
C THR A 83 -8.41 4.64 27.88
N PRO A 84 -8.70 3.55 27.14
CA PRO A 84 -9.97 2.84 27.31
C PRO A 84 -9.94 2.14 28.67
N GLY A 85 -10.17 2.93 29.73
CA GLY A 85 -10.35 2.46 31.08
C GLY A 85 -11.59 1.59 31.11
N ARG A 86 -11.41 0.32 31.46
CA ARG A 86 -12.47 -0.58 31.92
C ARG A 86 -13.45 0.21 32.77
N LYS A 87 -14.71 0.30 32.34
CA LYS A 87 -15.81 0.71 33.21
C LYS A 87 -15.86 -0.31 34.35
N SER A 88 -15.26 0.02 35.48
CA SER A 88 -15.49 -0.71 36.73
C SER A 88 -16.93 -0.44 37.13
N SER A 89 -17.76 -1.48 37.08
CA SER A 89 -19.10 -1.47 37.67
C SER A 89 -19.01 -1.04 39.14
N PRO A 90 -19.92 -0.19 39.65
CA PRO A 90 -19.90 0.16 41.07
C PRO A 90 -20.29 -1.06 41.90
N MET A 91 -19.39 -1.49 42.79
CA MET A 91 -19.70 -2.45 43.85
C MET A 91 -20.67 -1.79 44.84
N ASN A 92 -21.78 -2.48 45.10
CA ASN A 92 -22.66 -2.19 46.22
C ASN A 92 -21.92 -2.39 47.55
N ALA A 93 -21.95 -1.37 48.41
CA ALA A 93 -21.76 -1.53 49.85
C ALA A 93 -22.64 -0.51 50.61
N PRO A 94 -23.11 -0.85 51.82
CA PRO A 94 -24.39 -0.35 52.33
C PRO A 94 -24.28 0.90 53.21
N ASP A 95 -25.44 1.56 53.26
CA ASP A 95 -26.00 2.55 54.16
C ASP A 95 -25.20 2.95 55.43
N SER A 96 -24.88 4.24 55.55
CA SER A 96 -24.84 4.95 56.84
C SER A 96 -24.83 6.48 56.68
N GLY A 97 -25.73 7.16 57.39
CA GLY A 97 -25.40 8.42 58.06
C GLY A 97 -25.83 9.74 57.40
N LYS A 98 -26.98 10.27 57.84
CA LYS A 98 -27.48 11.64 57.63
C LYS A 98 -26.43 12.71 58.00
N VAL A 99 -26.06 13.60 57.08
CA VAL A 99 -25.63 14.98 57.40
C VAL A 99 -26.10 16.01 56.35
N ARG A 100 -26.91 16.95 56.85
CA ARG A 100 -27.24 18.32 56.43
C ARG A 100 -26.78 18.85 55.06
N ARG A 101 -27.79 19.22 54.25
CA ARG A 101 -27.78 20.17 53.13
C ARG A 101 -27.05 21.48 53.46
N ARG A 102 -26.04 21.83 52.65
CA ARG A 102 -25.59 23.22 52.44
C ARG A 102 -25.68 23.51 50.93
N LYS A 103 -26.48 24.52 50.60
CA LYS A 103 -26.82 24.96 49.24
C LYS A 103 -25.58 25.64 48.62
N SER A 104 -24.91 24.99 47.68
CA SER A 104 -23.83 25.57 46.87
C SER A 104 -24.39 25.95 45.50
N GLU A 105 -24.13 27.18 45.10
CA GLU A 105 -24.54 27.80 43.84
C GLU A 105 -24.19 26.92 42.64
N LYS A 106 -25.16 26.84 41.73
CA LYS A 106 -25.07 26.13 40.45
C LYS A 106 -24.09 26.92 39.58
N LYS A 107 -22.80 26.55 39.61
CA LYS A 107 -21.84 26.98 38.60
C LYS A 107 -22.37 26.45 37.27
N GLU A 108 -22.73 27.35 36.36
CA GLU A 108 -23.16 26.98 35.01
C GLU A 108 -22.14 26.02 34.42
N VAL A 109 -22.62 24.82 34.09
CA VAL A 109 -21.86 23.87 33.28
C VAL A 109 -21.65 24.60 31.94
N PRO A 110 -20.40 24.84 31.49
CA PRO A 110 -20.18 25.42 30.18
C PRO A 110 -20.92 24.55 29.15
N PRO A 111 -21.52 25.15 28.11
CA PRO A 111 -22.24 24.39 27.11
C PRO A 111 -21.34 23.27 26.58
N PRO A 112 -21.90 22.09 26.25
CA PRO A 112 -21.10 20.98 25.75
C PRO A 112 -20.27 21.52 24.59
N SER A 113 -18.95 21.44 24.74
CA SER A 113 -17.99 21.96 23.77
C SER A 113 -18.38 21.45 22.39
N ALA A 114 -18.41 22.38 21.41
CA ALA A 114 -18.60 22.09 20.00
C ALA A 114 -17.97 20.75 19.61
N HIS A 115 -18.74 19.90 18.91
CA HIS A 115 -18.29 18.61 18.41
C HIS A 115 -16.87 18.74 17.84
N ASN A 116 -15.90 18.01 18.40
CA ASN A 116 -14.53 17.99 17.89
C ASN A 116 -14.51 17.18 16.60
N VAL A 117 -14.80 17.85 15.47
CA VAL A 117 -14.93 17.23 14.14
C VAL A 117 -13.63 16.51 13.73
N ASP A 118 -12.49 17.09 14.10
CA ASP A 118 -11.15 16.58 13.77
C ASP A 118 -10.60 15.61 14.83
N GLY A 119 -11.32 15.43 15.94
CA GLY A 119 -10.83 14.71 17.12
C GLY A 119 -10.40 13.28 16.81
N HIS A 120 -11.16 12.57 15.97
CA HIS A 120 -10.85 11.20 15.59
C HIS A 120 -9.55 11.11 14.76
N MET A 121 -9.35 12.04 13.81
CA MET A 121 -8.09 12.07 13.05
C MET A 121 -6.91 12.45 13.96
N LEU A 122 -7.07 13.47 14.82
CA LEU A 122 -6.05 13.90 15.77
C LEU A 122 -5.64 12.77 16.73
N SER A 123 -6.61 11.98 17.19
CA SER A 123 -6.34 10.80 18.02
C SER A 123 -5.70 9.63 17.26
N GLY A 124 -5.72 9.64 15.92
CA GLY A 124 -5.24 8.54 15.09
C GLY A 124 -6.13 7.30 15.15
N ASP A 125 -7.43 7.47 15.39
CA ASP A 125 -8.40 6.36 15.53
C ASP A 125 -8.78 5.78 14.15
N ILE A 126 -8.08 4.73 13.77
CA ILE A 126 -8.25 4.08 12.45
C ILE A 126 -9.57 3.33 12.35
N ASP A 127 -10.13 2.83 13.46
CA ASP A 127 -11.41 2.12 13.43
C ASP A 127 -12.56 3.07 13.06
N LEU A 128 -12.49 4.34 13.48
CA LEU A 128 -13.50 5.36 13.18
C LEU A 128 -13.22 6.16 11.90
N VAL A 129 -11.96 6.33 11.53
CA VAL A 129 -11.55 7.17 10.38
C VAL A 129 -11.33 6.34 9.10
N GLY A 130 -10.86 5.10 9.24
CA GLY A 130 -10.42 4.25 8.14
C GLY A 130 -8.96 4.47 7.75
N LEU A 131 -8.26 3.38 7.44
CA LEU A 131 -6.85 3.39 7.08
C LEU A 131 -6.59 4.17 5.78
N ASP A 132 -7.45 4.02 4.78
CA ASP A 132 -7.31 4.72 3.50
C ASP A 132 -7.38 6.24 3.66
N THR A 133 -8.21 6.73 4.58
CA THR A 133 -8.32 8.16 4.89
C THR A 133 -7.03 8.68 5.53
N MET A 134 -6.44 7.94 6.48
CA MET A 134 -5.15 8.31 7.10
C MET A 134 -4.04 8.40 6.05
N ILE A 135 -3.97 7.40 5.17
CA ILE A 135 -2.98 7.35 4.07
C ILE A 135 -3.19 8.52 3.12
N ARG A 136 -4.44 8.79 2.72
CA ARG A 136 -4.80 9.91 1.84
C ARG A 136 -4.35 11.24 2.42
N SER A 137 -4.62 11.52 3.70
CA SER A 137 -4.16 12.76 4.33
C SER A 137 -2.63 12.91 4.28
N LYS A 138 -1.88 11.81 4.42
CA LYS A 138 -0.42 11.82 4.24
C LYS A 138 0.02 12.06 2.80
N ILE A 139 -0.68 11.49 1.82
CA ILE A 139 -0.43 11.72 0.39
C ILE A 139 -0.64 13.21 0.05
N PHE A 140 -1.75 13.80 0.49
CA PHE A 140 -2.07 15.21 0.23
C PHE A 140 -1.10 16.15 0.96
N ALA A 141 -0.71 15.83 2.20
CA ALA A 141 0.33 16.56 2.90
C ALA A 141 1.68 16.50 2.17
N ALA A 142 2.04 15.33 1.62
CA ALA A 142 3.26 15.17 0.82
C ALA A 142 3.22 15.99 -0.47
N GLN A 143 2.10 16.00 -1.20
CA GLN A 143 1.89 16.81 -2.40
C GLN A 143 2.00 18.32 -2.11
N ALA A 144 1.41 18.74 -0.99
CA ALA A 144 1.46 20.12 -0.53
C ALA A 144 2.89 20.54 -0.14
N LEU A 145 3.61 19.71 0.61
CA LEU A 145 4.99 19.99 1.03
C LEU A 145 5.97 19.92 -0.13
N GLY A 146 5.85 18.95 -1.04
CA GLY A 146 6.76 18.83 -2.18
C GLY A 146 6.77 20.10 -3.05
N GLN A 147 5.58 20.63 -3.34
CA GLN A 147 5.45 21.90 -4.07
C GLN A 147 5.99 23.10 -3.26
N PHE A 148 5.71 23.14 -1.96
CA PHE A 148 6.21 24.19 -1.08
C PHE A 148 7.74 24.20 -1.03
N LEU A 149 8.37 23.04 -0.83
CA LEU A 149 9.83 22.87 -0.76
C LEU A 149 10.50 23.24 -2.07
N PHE A 150 9.91 22.91 -3.22
CA PHE A 150 10.44 23.31 -4.52
C PHE A 150 10.55 24.83 -4.65
N ILE A 151 9.50 25.55 -4.24
CA ILE A 151 9.50 27.02 -4.29
C ILE A 151 10.43 27.60 -3.22
N TRP A 152 10.43 27.04 -2.01
CA TRP A 152 11.32 27.43 -0.93
C TRP A 152 12.80 27.35 -1.33
N ASP A 153 13.19 26.23 -1.94
CA ASP A 153 14.57 26.01 -2.39
C ASP A 153 14.96 26.92 -3.56
N SER A 154 14.01 27.24 -4.45
CA SER A 154 14.24 28.16 -5.58
C SER A 154 14.57 29.60 -5.15
N LYS A 155 14.26 29.95 -3.89
CA LYS A 155 14.54 31.25 -3.28
C LYS A 155 15.80 31.25 -2.40
N ASP A 156 16.56 30.16 -2.42
CA ASP A 156 17.78 30.00 -1.61
C ASP A 156 17.58 30.19 -0.09
N LEU A 157 16.39 29.85 0.40
CA LEU A 157 16.06 29.90 1.82
C LEU A 157 16.77 28.77 2.61
N PRO A 158 16.84 28.87 3.96
CA PRO A 158 17.49 27.85 4.79
C PRO A 158 16.94 26.44 4.58
N SER A 159 17.83 25.44 4.59
CA SER A 159 17.46 24.05 4.32
C SER A 159 16.44 23.51 5.32
N LEU A 160 15.38 22.88 4.81
CA LEU A 160 14.38 22.14 5.59
C LEU A 160 14.54 20.62 5.49
N TRP A 161 15.57 20.16 4.78
CA TRP A 161 15.74 18.76 4.40
C TRP A 161 16.17 17.85 5.54
N GLU A 162 16.83 18.37 6.58
CA GLU A 162 17.34 17.55 7.69
C GLU A 162 16.23 16.72 8.35
N SER A 163 15.07 17.34 8.62
CA SER A 163 13.94 16.64 9.24
C SER A 163 13.28 15.63 8.30
N ILE A 164 13.22 15.93 7.00
CA ILE A 164 12.59 15.06 6.00
C ILE A 164 13.47 13.85 5.72
N VAL A 165 14.76 14.07 5.52
CA VAL A 165 15.76 13.01 5.32
C VAL A 165 15.89 12.15 6.59
N GLY A 166 15.91 12.76 7.78
CA GLY A 166 15.86 12.02 9.04
C GLY A 166 14.64 11.09 9.14
N GLY A 167 13.49 11.55 8.64
CA GLY A 167 12.25 10.78 8.56
C GLY A 167 12.36 9.45 7.82
N LEU A 168 13.29 9.29 6.88
CA LEU A 168 13.55 8.03 6.16
C LEU A 168 14.10 6.92 7.05
N THR A 169 14.60 7.26 8.25
CA THR A 169 15.21 6.32 9.20
C THR A 169 14.43 6.19 10.51
N PHE A 170 13.31 6.90 10.66
CA PHE A 170 12.46 6.83 11.86
C PHE A 170 11.94 5.42 12.11
N SER A 171 11.71 5.04 13.37
CA SER A 171 11.25 3.69 13.72
C SER A 171 9.86 3.35 13.17
N GLY A 172 9.01 4.35 12.89
CA GLY A 172 7.67 4.15 12.34
C GLY A 172 7.69 4.03 10.82
N SER A 173 7.12 2.94 10.29
CA SER A 173 7.04 2.71 8.84
C SER A 173 6.26 3.78 8.08
N SER A 174 5.16 4.26 8.67
CA SER A 174 4.32 5.33 8.12
C SER A 174 5.06 6.66 8.03
N SER A 175 5.99 6.94 8.95
CA SER A 175 6.87 8.12 8.87
C SER A 175 7.84 8.02 7.71
N GLN A 176 8.49 6.86 7.54
CA GLN A 176 9.42 6.66 6.44
C GLN A 176 8.71 6.74 5.08
N LEU A 177 7.51 6.18 4.98
CA LEU A 177 6.67 6.31 3.80
C LEU A 177 6.32 7.78 3.50
N ALA A 178 5.87 8.54 4.51
CA ALA A 178 5.55 9.96 4.34
C ALA A 178 6.76 10.78 3.89
N ALA A 179 7.93 10.55 4.49
CA ALA A 179 9.18 11.18 4.08
C ALA A 179 9.54 10.87 2.62
N ALA A 180 9.47 9.60 2.21
CA ALA A 180 9.72 9.19 0.83
C ALA A 180 8.73 9.82 -0.16
N MET A 181 7.44 9.91 0.19
CA MET A 181 6.43 10.58 -0.64
C MET A 181 6.68 12.09 -0.76
N ILE A 182 7.08 12.77 0.32
CA ILE A 182 7.42 14.21 0.26
C ILE A 182 8.59 14.43 -0.72
N ILE A 183 9.63 13.60 -0.63
CA ILE A 183 10.79 13.66 -1.53
C ILE A 183 10.37 13.37 -2.98
N GLU A 184 9.50 12.38 -3.20
CA GLU A 184 8.95 12.09 -4.52
C GLU A 184 8.20 13.29 -5.12
N GLU A 185 7.36 13.96 -4.34
CA GLU A 185 6.59 15.13 -4.81
C GLU A 185 7.47 16.34 -5.11
N TYR A 186 8.51 16.57 -4.32
CA TYR A 186 9.54 17.56 -4.65
C TYR A 186 10.29 17.18 -5.93
N ALA A 187 10.72 15.92 -6.04
CA ALA A 187 11.50 15.41 -7.16
C ALA A 187 10.77 15.56 -8.50
N LYS A 188 9.44 15.36 -8.52
CA LYS A 188 8.59 15.58 -9.71
C LYS A 188 8.68 17.00 -10.27
N LYS A 189 9.09 17.97 -9.46
CA LYS A 189 9.28 19.38 -9.86
C LYS A 189 10.75 19.73 -10.08
N ALA A 190 11.62 19.28 -9.18
CA ALA A 190 13.04 19.62 -9.19
C ALA A 190 13.83 18.89 -10.29
N GLY A 191 13.47 17.64 -10.60
CA GLY A 191 14.18 16.80 -11.57
C GLY A 191 15.66 16.57 -11.24
N ALA A 192 16.46 16.27 -12.26
CA ALA A 192 17.88 15.93 -12.12
C ALA A 192 18.78 17.11 -11.71
N THR A 193 18.35 18.34 -12.00
CA THR A 193 19.14 19.57 -11.79
C THR A 193 18.77 20.27 -10.49
N GLY A 194 17.94 19.66 -9.64
CA GLY A 194 17.55 20.23 -8.36
C GLY A 194 18.73 20.41 -7.40
N LYS A 195 18.72 21.51 -6.63
CA LYS A 195 19.77 21.88 -5.67
C LYS A 195 20.12 20.75 -4.70
N TYR A 196 19.13 20.00 -4.23
CA TYR A 196 19.31 18.93 -3.24
C TYR A 196 19.31 17.52 -3.85
N THR A 197 19.33 17.38 -5.18
CA THR A 197 19.23 16.08 -5.86
C THR A 197 20.26 15.07 -5.38
N SER A 198 21.55 15.46 -5.29
CA SER A 198 22.61 14.54 -4.82
C SER A 198 22.35 14.06 -3.39
N LEU A 199 22.04 14.99 -2.48
CA LEU A 199 21.73 14.69 -1.08
C LEU A 199 20.57 13.69 -0.97
N LEU A 200 19.50 13.93 -1.73
CA LEU A 200 18.32 13.08 -1.71
C LEU A 200 18.63 11.69 -2.28
N CYS A 201 19.33 11.60 -3.40
CA CYS A 201 19.70 10.32 -4.01
C CYS A 201 20.59 9.48 -3.08
N GLU A 202 21.58 10.10 -2.43
CA GLU A 202 22.47 9.44 -1.47
C GLU A 202 21.70 8.80 -0.30
N ASN A 203 20.63 9.44 0.18
CA ASN A 203 19.81 8.93 1.27
C ASN A 203 18.73 7.92 0.82
N LEU A 204 18.28 7.99 -0.43
CA LEU A 204 17.25 7.10 -0.98
C LEU A 204 17.81 5.75 -1.44
N ARG A 205 19.01 5.71 -2.05
CA ARG A 205 19.60 4.47 -2.60
C ARG A 205 19.68 3.32 -1.58
N PRO A 206 20.16 3.53 -0.33
CA PRO A 206 20.26 2.45 0.65
C PRO A 206 18.91 1.79 0.92
N ILE A 207 17.80 2.55 0.94
CA ILE A 207 16.46 2.03 1.23
C ILE A 207 16.00 0.97 0.21
N ILE A 208 16.48 1.05 -1.03
CA ILE A 208 16.15 0.08 -2.08
C ILE A 208 17.19 -1.04 -2.15
N GLU A 209 18.47 -0.72 -1.93
CA GLU A 209 19.58 -1.66 -2.13
C GLU A 209 19.83 -2.58 -0.92
N THR A 210 19.51 -2.13 0.29
CA THR A 210 19.76 -2.90 1.51
C THR A 210 18.49 -3.55 2.06
N ASP A 211 18.68 -4.44 3.03
CA ASP A 211 17.58 -5.00 3.81
C ASP A 211 16.94 -3.95 4.70
N ARG A 212 15.62 -4.08 4.85
CA ARG A 212 14.83 -3.19 5.70
C ARG A 212 15.02 -3.55 7.17
N PRO A 213 14.75 -2.61 8.09
CA PRO A 213 14.76 -2.90 9.52
C PRO A 213 13.96 -4.16 9.87
N GLY A 214 14.39 -4.85 10.92
CA GLY A 214 13.74 -6.08 11.39
C GLY A 214 12.27 -5.87 11.77
N TRP A 215 11.93 -4.71 12.33
CA TRP A 215 10.55 -4.34 12.70
C TRP A 215 10.34 -2.82 12.72
N TYR A 216 9.07 -2.39 12.80
CA TYR A 216 8.67 -0.99 12.88
C TYR A 216 7.80 -0.71 14.11
N SER A 217 7.94 0.48 14.70
CA SER A 217 7.26 0.85 15.95
C SER A 217 5.75 1.01 15.81
N ASP A 218 5.27 1.47 14.65
CA ASP A 218 3.84 1.69 14.39
C ASP A 218 3.04 0.40 14.12
N ILE A 219 3.73 -0.74 14.00
CA ILE A 219 3.13 -2.08 13.90
C ILE A 219 3.63 -3.01 15.01
N ALA A 220 4.25 -2.49 16.08
CA ALA A 220 4.77 -3.27 17.21
C ALA A 220 3.68 -4.14 17.86
N SER A 221 2.42 -3.69 17.84
CA SER A 221 1.28 -4.43 18.37
C SER A 221 1.08 -5.82 17.75
N TYR A 222 1.38 -6.01 16.46
CA TYR A 222 1.30 -7.33 15.82
C TYR A 222 2.35 -8.29 16.39
N LEU A 223 3.54 -7.78 16.71
CA LEU A 223 4.59 -8.59 17.33
C LEU A 223 4.30 -8.86 18.81
N GLN A 224 3.68 -7.91 19.53
CA GLN A 224 3.17 -8.12 20.89
C GLN A 224 2.11 -9.23 20.94
N ILE A 225 1.17 -9.24 19.97
CA ILE A 225 0.17 -10.31 19.82
C ILE A 225 0.86 -11.64 19.55
N THR A 226 1.79 -11.68 18.60
CA THR A 226 2.55 -12.88 18.24
C THR A 226 3.31 -13.46 19.44
N ARG A 227 3.95 -12.59 20.22
CA ARG A 227 4.61 -12.94 21.48
C ARG A 227 3.63 -13.56 22.48
N ALA A 228 2.46 -12.97 22.65
CA ALA A 228 1.43 -13.48 23.55
C ALA A 228 0.92 -14.87 23.14
N GLN A 229 0.79 -15.13 21.83
CA GLN A 229 0.43 -16.47 21.33
C GLN A 229 1.55 -17.49 21.56
N CYS A 230 2.81 -17.12 21.29
CA CYS A 230 3.96 -17.97 21.60
C CYS A 230 4.04 -18.30 23.09
N HIS A 231 3.83 -17.31 23.95
CA HIS A 231 3.78 -17.50 25.40
C HIS A 231 2.62 -18.42 25.82
N SER A 232 1.46 -18.32 25.17
CA SER A 232 0.31 -19.20 25.42
C SER A 232 0.61 -20.64 25.03
N LEU A 233 1.30 -20.87 23.91
CA LEU A 233 1.79 -22.20 23.53
C LEU A 233 2.76 -22.79 24.57
N LEU A 234 3.70 -21.99 25.08
CA LEU A 234 4.63 -22.45 26.13
C LEU A 234 3.90 -22.76 27.44
N ASN A 235 2.89 -21.96 27.81
CA ASN A 235 2.02 -22.27 28.93
C ASN A 235 1.23 -23.57 28.70
N ALA A 236 0.78 -23.86 27.47
CA ALA A 236 0.11 -25.13 27.19
C ALA A 236 1.03 -26.35 27.40
N PHE A 237 2.31 -26.26 27.05
CA PHE A 237 3.29 -27.30 27.40
C PHE A 237 3.46 -27.46 28.92
N ARG A 238 3.44 -26.36 29.69
CA ARG A 238 3.53 -26.40 31.15
C ARG A 238 2.28 -27.01 31.78
N ASP A 239 1.11 -26.52 31.40
CA ASP A 239 -0.14 -26.74 32.11
C ASP A 239 -0.84 -28.03 31.67
N HIS A 240 -0.80 -28.36 30.37
CA HIS A 240 -1.48 -29.55 29.82
C HIS A 240 -0.53 -30.73 29.59
N ALA A 241 0.73 -30.48 29.22
CA ALA A 241 1.73 -31.54 29.03
C ALA A 241 2.65 -31.76 30.25
N HIS A 242 2.50 -30.94 31.29
CA HIS A 242 3.30 -30.99 32.53
C HIS A 242 4.81 -30.96 32.29
N VAL A 243 5.25 -30.18 31.29
CA VAL A 243 6.67 -29.97 31.02
C VAL A 243 7.25 -29.03 32.09
N PRO A 244 8.36 -29.40 32.76
CA PRO A 244 9.01 -28.53 33.75
C PRO A 244 9.45 -27.19 33.15
N THR A 245 9.24 -26.09 33.87
CA THR A 245 9.55 -24.72 33.42
C THR A 245 11.00 -24.56 32.97
N GLY A 246 11.97 -25.23 33.61
CA GLY A 246 13.39 -25.17 33.24
C GLY A 246 13.73 -25.76 31.87
N ARG A 247 12.80 -26.49 31.22
CA ARG A 247 12.97 -27.00 29.85
C ARG A 247 12.32 -26.10 28.78
N LEU A 248 11.48 -25.14 29.21
CA LEU A 248 10.78 -24.22 28.33
C LEU A 248 11.70 -23.04 27.98
N PRO A 249 11.70 -22.56 26.73
CA PRO A 249 12.43 -21.36 26.36
C PRO A 249 11.84 -20.13 27.07
N THR A 250 12.71 -19.20 27.47
CA THR A 250 12.30 -17.91 28.03
C THR A 250 12.14 -16.88 26.91
N LEU A 251 10.98 -16.24 26.83
CA LEU A 251 10.73 -15.17 25.86
C LEU A 251 11.05 -13.82 26.48
N ALA A 252 11.75 -12.94 25.74
CA ALA A 252 11.95 -11.55 26.14
C ALA A 252 10.62 -10.84 26.42
N VAL A 253 10.57 -9.87 27.32
CA VAL A 253 9.31 -9.18 27.70
C VAL A 253 8.89 -8.14 26.67
N VAL A 254 9.85 -7.34 26.22
CA VAL A 254 9.70 -6.32 25.18
C VAL A 254 9.88 -6.93 23.79
N VAL A 255 9.17 -6.38 22.81
CA VAL A 255 9.28 -6.78 21.40
C VAL A 255 10.09 -5.76 20.60
N GLN A 256 10.64 -6.17 19.46
CA GLN A 256 11.23 -5.21 18.52
C GLN A 256 10.21 -4.14 18.10
N GLY A 257 10.64 -2.89 18.02
CA GLY A 257 9.78 -1.74 17.72
C GLY A 257 9.21 -1.02 18.94
N ASP A 258 9.24 -1.62 20.14
CA ASP A 258 8.92 -0.90 21.37
C ASP A 258 10.00 0.18 21.67
N PRO A 259 9.66 1.31 22.31
CA PRO A 259 10.63 2.37 22.61
C PRO A 259 11.82 1.92 23.46
N GLU A 260 11.63 0.93 24.35
CA GLU A 260 12.65 0.38 25.25
C GLU A 260 13.26 -0.92 24.71
N ALA A 261 13.04 -1.25 23.44
CA ALA A 261 13.54 -2.49 22.84
C ALA A 261 15.07 -2.48 22.70
N GLY A 262 15.75 -3.30 23.49
CA GLY A 262 17.17 -3.59 23.30
C GLY A 262 17.45 -4.59 22.17
N PRO A 263 18.72 -4.90 21.88
CA PRO A 263 19.10 -5.83 20.80
C PRO A 263 18.51 -7.25 20.93
N ASN A 264 18.18 -7.66 22.16
CA ASN A 264 17.63 -8.98 22.49
C ASN A 264 16.10 -8.98 22.66
N ALA A 265 15.40 -7.95 22.16
CA ALA A 265 13.94 -7.91 22.20
C ALA A 265 13.33 -9.01 21.31
N PHE A 266 12.14 -9.48 21.68
CA PHE A 266 11.46 -10.57 20.97
C PHE A 266 11.20 -10.19 19.51
N SER A 267 11.57 -11.08 18.59
CA SER A 267 11.49 -10.92 17.15
C SER A 267 10.58 -11.97 16.49
N ILE A 268 10.27 -11.79 15.20
CA ILE A 268 9.58 -12.82 14.40
C ILE A 268 10.39 -14.12 14.36
N ASN A 269 11.72 -14.04 14.26
CA ASN A 269 12.58 -15.21 14.24
C ASN A 269 12.48 -16.02 15.55
N ASP A 270 12.32 -15.34 16.69
CA ASP A 270 12.08 -16.01 17.97
C ASP A 270 10.72 -16.73 17.97
N ALA A 271 9.69 -16.11 17.39
CA ALA A 271 8.37 -16.73 17.25
C ALA A 271 8.41 -18.00 16.39
N GLU A 272 9.07 -17.94 15.22
CA GLU A 272 9.26 -19.07 14.31
C GLU A 272 10.04 -20.21 14.98
N LYS A 273 11.06 -19.87 15.77
CA LYS A 273 11.82 -20.83 16.56
C LYS A 273 10.93 -21.56 17.58
N VAL A 274 10.03 -20.83 18.24
CA VAL A 274 9.09 -21.39 19.22
C VAL A 274 8.11 -22.38 18.58
N VAL A 275 7.46 -22.01 17.47
CA VAL A 275 6.44 -22.85 16.83
C VAL A 275 7.04 -24.00 16.01
N GLY A 276 8.30 -23.88 15.58
CA GLY A 276 8.99 -24.91 14.80
C GLY A 276 9.96 -25.76 15.65
N PRO A 277 11.27 -25.45 15.65
CA PRO A 277 12.29 -26.25 16.34
C PRO A 277 12.00 -26.56 17.81
N ASP A 278 11.59 -25.56 18.60
CA ASP A 278 11.33 -25.77 20.03
C ASP A 278 10.07 -26.60 20.27
N PHE A 279 9.01 -26.36 19.50
CA PHE A 279 7.82 -27.20 19.55
C PHE A 279 8.13 -28.68 19.27
N GLU A 280 8.87 -28.97 18.19
CA GLU A 280 9.21 -30.34 17.82
C GLU A 280 10.12 -31.00 18.87
N ARG A 281 11.08 -30.27 19.42
CA ARG A 281 11.95 -30.73 20.50
C ARG A 281 11.14 -31.09 21.75
N LEU A 282 10.24 -30.19 22.18
CA LEU A 282 9.40 -30.41 23.36
C LEU A 282 8.42 -31.56 23.15
N LYS A 283 7.74 -31.63 22.00
CA LYS A 283 6.80 -32.70 21.62
C LYS A 283 7.45 -34.08 21.60
N LYS A 284 8.68 -34.20 21.09
CA LYS A 284 9.46 -35.45 21.10
C LYS A 284 9.83 -35.90 22.51
N SER A 285 10.04 -34.96 23.43
CA SER A 285 10.38 -35.25 24.84
C SER A 285 9.20 -35.71 25.70
N LEU A 286 7.95 -35.62 25.20
CA LEU A 286 6.75 -36.06 25.91
C LEU A 286 6.64 -37.58 25.94
N THR A 287 6.19 -38.11 27.08
CA THR A 287 5.80 -39.53 27.20
C THR A 287 4.54 -39.84 26.38
N PRO A 288 4.28 -41.11 26.02
CA PRO A 288 3.05 -41.48 25.29
C PRO A 288 1.77 -41.02 26.00
N ALA A 289 1.70 -41.14 27.33
CA ALA A 289 0.55 -40.71 28.12
C ALA A 289 0.32 -39.19 28.05
N GLN A 290 1.37 -38.39 28.23
CA GLN A 290 1.27 -36.92 28.10
C GLN A 290 0.86 -36.50 26.69
N ARG A 291 1.38 -37.20 25.67
CA ARG A 291 1.07 -36.92 24.27
C ARG A 291 -0.41 -37.15 23.97
N VAL A 292 -1.00 -38.25 24.44
CA VAL A 292 -2.43 -38.53 24.22
C VAL A 292 -3.32 -37.43 24.80
N THR A 293 -3.00 -36.92 25.99
CA THR A 293 -3.84 -35.92 26.69
C THR A 293 -3.65 -34.49 26.16
N ALA A 294 -2.42 -34.10 25.80
CA ALA A 294 -2.09 -32.70 25.51
C ALA A 294 -1.97 -32.36 24.01
N LEU A 295 -1.79 -33.35 23.13
CA LEU A 295 -1.39 -33.10 21.75
C LEU A 295 -2.39 -32.23 20.97
N GLN A 296 -3.69 -32.40 21.19
CA GLN A 296 -4.70 -31.58 20.51
C GLN A 296 -4.55 -30.10 20.88
N VAL A 297 -4.53 -29.79 22.18
CA VAL A 297 -4.37 -28.41 22.69
C VAL A 297 -3.04 -27.80 22.23
N LEU A 298 -1.96 -28.59 22.20
CA LEU A 298 -0.65 -28.13 21.72
C LEU A 298 -0.67 -27.78 20.24
N ASN A 299 -1.32 -28.60 19.40
CA ASN A 299 -1.45 -28.32 17.98
C ASN A 299 -2.35 -27.09 17.73
N ASP A 300 -3.47 -26.97 18.43
CA ASP A 300 -4.40 -25.84 18.28
C ASP A 300 -3.76 -24.50 18.68
N THR A 301 -3.01 -24.50 19.80
CA THR A 301 -2.26 -23.32 20.25
C THR A 301 -1.08 -23.01 19.34
N ARG A 302 -0.41 -24.03 18.78
CA ARG A 302 0.61 -23.84 17.73
C ARG A 302 0.03 -23.21 16.48
N SER A 303 -1.10 -23.71 15.97
CA SER A 303 -1.76 -23.15 14.79
C SER A 303 -2.20 -21.71 15.00
N SER A 304 -2.66 -21.36 16.21
CA SER A 304 -2.97 -19.97 16.57
C SER A 304 -1.73 -19.07 16.56
N ALA A 305 -0.59 -19.57 17.06
CA ALA A 305 0.68 -18.85 17.02
C ALA A 305 1.21 -18.69 15.59
N GLU A 306 1.19 -19.76 14.77
CA GLU A 306 1.56 -19.74 13.35
C GLU A 306 0.71 -18.72 12.57
N ALA A 307 -0.61 -18.69 12.80
CA ALA A 307 -1.48 -17.70 12.17
C ALA A 307 -1.10 -16.25 12.53
N SER A 308 -0.74 -16.00 13.80
CA SER A 308 -0.30 -14.66 14.23
C SER A 308 1.04 -14.25 13.62
N ILE A 309 1.97 -15.21 13.43
CA ILE A 309 3.27 -14.98 12.78
C ILE A 309 3.07 -14.59 11.33
N GLU A 310 2.23 -15.32 10.58
CA GLU A 310 1.99 -15.05 9.18
C GLU A 310 1.30 -13.70 8.96
N GLU A 311 0.35 -13.32 9.82
CA GLU A 311 -0.26 -11.99 9.77
C GLU A 311 0.76 -10.87 10.06
N ALA A 312 1.61 -11.07 11.07
CA ALA A 312 2.65 -10.10 11.42
C ALA A 312 3.66 -9.91 10.27
N LYS A 313 4.12 -11.00 9.64
CA LYS A 313 4.97 -10.94 8.43
C LYS A 313 4.29 -10.21 7.29
N LYS A 314 3.03 -10.55 6.99
CA LYS A 314 2.27 -9.91 5.90
C LYS A 314 2.19 -8.39 6.09
N ILE A 315 1.92 -7.93 7.31
CA ILE A 315 1.87 -6.49 7.62
C ILE A 315 3.25 -5.84 7.46
N LYS A 316 4.32 -6.49 7.93
CA LYS A 316 5.69 -5.98 7.73
C LYS A 316 6.06 -5.91 6.25
N ASP A 317 5.82 -6.97 5.47
CA ASP A 317 6.12 -7.01 4.04
C ASP A 317 5.36 -5.92 3.28
N GLN A 318 4.11 -5.65 3.67
CA GLN A 318 3.33 -4.53 3.13
C GLN A 318 4.00 -3.17 3.44
N ARG A 319 4.57 -2.98 4.63
CA ARG A 319 5.30 -1.74 4.97
C ARG A 319 6.58 -1.59 4.15
N ASP A 320 7.36 -2.67 4.05
CA ASP A 320 8.59 -2.69 3.26
C ASP A 320 8.31 -2.36 1.80
N LEU A 321 7.27 -2.97 1.22
CA LEU A 321 6.80 -2.72 -0.14
C LEU A 321 6.47 -1.24 -0.36
N ARG A 322 5.67 -0.63 0.52
CA ARG A 322 5.24 0.77 0.40
C ARG A 322 6.41 1.74 0.41
N ILE A 323 7.32 1.57 1.38
CA ILE A 323 8.50 2.42 1.51
C ILE A 323 9.38 2.27 0.27
N ARG A 324 9.70 1.04 -0.15
CA ARG A 324 10.53 0.78 -1.34
C ARG A 324 9.91 1.34 -2.61
N ALA A 325 8.59 1.24 -2.78
CA ALA A 325 7.88 1.77 -3.94
C ALA A 325 7.95 3.31 -4.01
N ALA A 326 7.68 4.00 -2.90
CA ALA A 326 7.77 5.47 -2.83
C ALA A 326 9.21 5.96 -3.05
N THR A 327 10.20 5.31 -2.43
CA THR A 327 11.62 5.62 -2.65
C THR A 327 12.04 5.38 -4.10
N ALA A 328 11.60 4.28 -4.72
CA ALA A 328 11.87 4.01 -6.13
C ALA A 328 11.25 5.08 -7.03
N GLY A 329 10.01 5.50 -6.76
CA GLY A 329 9.36 6.59 -7.49
C GLY A 329 10.11 7.92 -7.35
N ALA A 330 10.64 8.22 -6.16
CA ALA A 330 11.44 9.42 -5.92
C ALA A 330 12.74 9.41 -6.75
N LEU A 331 13.49 8.30 -6.77
CA LEU A 331 14.71 8.17 -7.59
C LEU A 331 14.41 8.32 -9.09
N VAL A 332 13.30 7.75 -9.58
CA VAL A 332 12.87 7.92 -10.97
C VAL A 332 12.57 9.39 -11.27
N ALA A 333 11.87 10.08 -10.38
CA ALA A 333 11.53 11.50 -10.55
C ALA A 333 12.78 12.41 -10.52
N LEU A 334 13.79 12.07 -9.70
CA LEU A 334 15.11 12.72 -9.70
C LEU A 334 15.98 12.33 -10.91
N GLN A 335 15.51 11.41 -11.75
CA GLN A 335 16.23 10.82 -12.88
C GLN A 335 17.56 10.15 -12.50
N ASP A 336 17.68 9.71 -11.23
CA ASP A 336 18.82 8.95 -10.73
C ASP A 336 18.58 7.45 -10.95
N VAL A 337 18.52 7.05 -12.22
CA VAL A 337 18.28 5.66 -12.60
C VAL A 337 19.62 4.98 -12.88
N PRO A 338 20.02 3.95 -12.09
CA PRO A 338 21.30 3.28 -12.29
C PRO A 338 21.30 2.47 -13.59
N LYS A 339 22.50 2.14 -14.10
CA LYS A 339 22.66 1.31 -15.31
C LYS A 339 21.91 -0.03 -15.24
N LYS A 340 21.73 -0.58 -14.03
CA LYS A 340 20.95 -1.79 -13.74
C LYS A 340 19.77 -1.41 -12.82
N PRO A 341 18.60 -1.04 -13.36
CA PRO A 341 17.47 -0.52 -12.59
C PRO A 341 16.64 -1.60 -11.89
N SER A 342 17.14 -2.83 -11.73
CA SER A 342 16.35 -3.99 -11.29
C SER A 342 15.65 -3.77 -9.95
N HIS A 343 16.33 -3.18 -8.97
CA HIS A 343 15.75 -2.91 -7.66
C HIS A 343 14.69 -1.80 -7.70
N ILE A 344 14.90 -0.75 -8.50
CA ILE A 344 13.93 0.33 -8.70
C ILE A 344 12.65 -0.21 -9.38
N ILE A 345 12.81 -0.97 -10.47
CA ILE A 345 11.68 -1.61 -11.17
C ILE A 345 10.95 -2.55 -10.23
N LYS A 346 11.68 -3.41 -9.49
CA LYS A 346 11.08 -4.35 -8.55
C LYS A 346 10.27 -3.62 -7.47
N GLY A 347 10.81 -2.56 -6.87
CA GLY A 347 10.13 -1.79 -5.82
C GLY A 347 8.75 -1.27 -6.27
N MET A 348 8.67 -0.71 -7.49
CA MET A 348 7.40 -0.21 -8.02
C MET A 348 6.49 -1.34 -8.55
N MET A 349 7.06 -2.36 -9.22
CA MET A 349 6.27 -3.47 -9.78
C MET A 349 5.68 -4.37 -8.69
N ASP A 350 6.35 -4.54 -7.55
CA ASP A 350 5.80 -5.27 -6.40
C ASP A 350 4.58 -4.54 -5.82
N SER A 351 4.63 -3.20 -5.77
CA SER A 351 3.46 -2.38 -5.40
C SER A 351 2.32 -2.49 -6.42
N ILE A 352 2.62 -2.44 -7.73
CA ILE A 352 1.61 -2.68 -8.78
C ILE A 352 0.90 -4.03 -8.60
N LYS A 353 1.59 -5.07 -8.15
CA LYS A 353 1.00 -6.40 -7.94
C LYS A 353 0.19 -6.52 -6.66
N ASN A 354 0.68 -5.94 -5.56
CA ASN A 354 0.27 -6.34 -4.21
C ASN A 354 -0.28 -5.20 -3.34
N GLU A 355 -0.26 -3.94 -3.79
CA GLU A 355 -0.72 -2.81 -2.98
C GLU A 355 -2.26 -2.75 -2.90
N GLU A 356 -2.80 -2.90 -1.68
CA GLU A 356 -4.25 -2.87 -1.44
C GLU A 356 -4.84 -1.46 -1.60
N ASN A 357 -4.11 -0.43 -1.15
CA ASN A 357 -4.56 0.96 -1.21
C ASN A 357 -4.44 1.51 -2.65
N SER A 358 -5.56 1.92 -3.24
CA SER A 358 -5.61 2.34 -4.65
C SER A 358 -4.76 3.58 -4.95
N GLU A 359 -4.65 4.53 -4.02
CA GLU A 359 -3.89 5.77 -4.24
C GLU A 359 -2.38 5.51 -4.23
N LEU A 360 -1.88 4.69 -3.29
CA LEU A 360 -0.48 4.26 -3.28
C LEU A 360 -0.12 3.41 -4.51
N GLN A 361 -1.04 2.53 -4.94
CA GLN A 361 -0.85 1.74 -6.15
C GLN A 361 -0.82 2.64 -7.41
N GLN A 362 -1.69 3.65 -7.47
CA GLN A 362 -1.72 4.64 -8.54
C GLN A 362 -0.41 5.44 -8.62
N ARG A 363 0.14 5.87 -7.48
CA ARG A 363 1.47 6.54 -7.44
C ARG A 363 2.57 5.65 -8.02
N SER A 364 2.54 4.36 -7.69
CA SER A 364 3.51 3.38 -8.21
C SER A 364 3.35 3.17 -9.72
N ALA A 365 2.11 3.16 -10.22
CA ALA A 365 1.81 3.13 -11.65
C ALA A 365 2.37 4.39 -12.37
N SER A 366 2.13 5.59 -11.83
CA SER A 366 2.69 6.83 -12.35
C SER A 366 4.22 6.85 -12.37
N ALA A 367 4.85 6.30 -11.35
CA ALA A 367 6.31 6.21 -11.29
C ALA A 367 6.87 5.26 -12.36
N ILE A 368 6.21 4.12 -12.63
CA ILE A 368 6.58 3.22 -13.73
C ILE A 368 6.39 3.89 -15.10
N VAL A 369 5.32 4.66 -15.28
CA VAL A 369 5.07 5.44 -16.49
C VAL A 369 6.20 6.45 -16.73
N ASN A 370 6.64 7.15 -15.68
CA ASN A 370 7.77 8.09 -15.75
C ASN A 370 9.10 7.39 -16.04
N LEU A 371 9.31 6.17 -15.51
CA LEU A 371 10.49 5.38 -15.83
C LEU A 371 10.51 4.95 -17.31
N ILE A 372 9.35 4.58 -17.86
CA ILE A 372 9.23 4.24 -19.27
C ILE A 372 9.52 5.46 -20.13
N GLU A 373 8.95 6.62 -19.78
CA GLU A 373 9.24 7.89 -20.46
C GLU A 373 10.75 8.19 -20.48
N TYR A 374 11.41 8.11 -19.31
CA TYR A 374 12.85 8.30 -19.18
C TYR A 374 13.66 7.43 -20.15
N TYR A 375 13.28 6.15 -20.33
CA TYR A 375 13.98 5.27 -21.27
C TYR A 375 13.59 5.47 -22.73
N THR A 376 12.39 5.97 -23.02
CA THR A 376 11.96 6.27 -24.40
C THR A 376 12.63 7.52 -24.97
N THR A 377 13.06 8.45 -24.10
CA THR A 377 13.83 9.64 -24.50
C THR A 377 15.34 9.39 -24.49
N ALA A 378 15.80 8.37 -23.77
CA ALA A 378 17.20 7.95 -23.76
C ALA A 378 17.63 7.27 -25.07
N THR A 379 18.94 7.29 -25.35
CA THR A 379 19.54 6.64 -26.53
C THR A 379 19.41 5.10 -26.52
N LYS A 380 19.18 4.50 -25.35
CA LYS A 380 18.93 3.07 -25.19
C LYS A 380 17.56 2.85 -24.58
N ARG A 381 16.72 2.05 -25.25
CA ARG A 381 15.36 1.68 -24.81
C ARG A 381 15.26 0.89 -23.49
N GLY A 382 16.37 0.68 -22.79
CA GLY A 382 16.39 0.10 -21.45
C GLY A 382 15.60 -1.20 -21.33
N PRO A 383 15.00 -1.48 -20.16
CA PRO A 383 14.15 -2.65 -19.92
C PRO A 383 12.67 -2.40 -20.27
N VAL A 384 12.34 -1.40 -21.11
CA VAL A 384 10.95 -0.96 -21.36
C VAL A 384 10.06 -2.10 -21.87
N ASP A 385 10.50 -2.84 -22.89
CA ASP A 385 9.69 -3.89 -23.51
C ASP A 385 9.30 -4.98 -22.50
N LYS A 386 10.22 -5.35 -21.60
CA LYS A 386 9.96 -6.30 -20.52
C LYS A 386 8.97 -5.76 -19.50
N VAL A 387 9.08 -4.48 -19.13
CA VAL A 387 8.13 -3.83 -18.21
C VAL A 387 6.73 -3.81 -18.82
N ILE A 388 6.60 -3.42 -20.09
CA ILE A 388 5.33 -3.40 -20.81
C ILE A 388 4.73 -4.81 -20.91
N GLY A 389 5.52 -5.82 -21.28
CA GLY A 389 5.06 -7.21 -21.32
C GLY A 389 4.53 -7.70 -19.97
N ASN A 390 5.21 -7.36 -18.87
CA ASN A 390 4.73 -7.68 -17.53
C ASN A 390 3.41 -6.96 -17.19
N LEU A 391 3.27 -5.68 -17.53
CA LEU A 391 2.03 -4.93 -17.30
C LEU A 391 0.86 -5.52 -18.09
N VAL A 392 1.06 -5.88 -19.36
CA VAL A 392 0.04 -6.55 -20.18
C VAL A 392 -0.37 -7.88 -19.56
N LYS A 393 0.61 -8.72 -19.18
CA LYS A 393 0.36 -9.99 -18.49
C LYS A 393 -0.43 -9.79 -17.19
N TYR A 394 -0.05 -8.82 -16.37
CA TYR A 394 -0.72 -8.53 -15.10
C TYR A 394 -2.14 -7.97 -15.31
N CYS A 395 -2.37 -7.21 -16.39
CA CYS A 395 -3.71 -6.74 -16.76
C CYS A 395 -4.66 -7.90 -17.12
N CYS A 396 -4.10 -9.05 -17.53
CA CYS A 396 -4.81 -10.22 -17.99
C CYS A 396 -4.93 -11.35 -16.95
N VAL A 397 -4.40 -11.17 -15.73
CA VAL A 397 -4.39 -12.23 -14.69
C VAL A 397 -5.75 -12.51 -14.05
N ASP A 398 -6.69 -11.57 -14.12
CA ASP A 398 -8.00 -11.71 -13.51
C ASP A 398 -8.93 -12.55 -14.39
N THR A 399 -9.15 -13.81 -13.99
CA THR A 399 -9.95 -14.79 -14.74
C THR A 399 -11.42 -14.40 -14.87
N SER A 400 -11.92 -13.48 -14.04
CA SER A 400 -13.27 -12.92 -14.21
C SER A 400 -13.34 -12.03 -15.46
N GLU A 401 -12.27 -11.31 -15.78
CA GLU A 401 -12.18 -10.36 -16.89
C GLU A 401 -11.60 -10.95 -18.17
N THR A 402 -10.55 -11.76 -18.04
CA THR A 402 -9.80 -12.42 -19.10
C THR A 402 -9.83 -13.93 -18.88
N PRO A 403 -10.55 -14.71 -19.70
CA PRO A 403 -10.64 -16.16 -19.48
C PRO A 403 -9.31 -16.86 -19.80
N GLU A 404 -9.07 -17.99 -19.13
CA GLU A 404 -7.97 -18.90 -19.50
C GLU A 404 -8.33 -19.66 -20.77
N PHE A 405 -7.48 -19.58 -21.79
CA PHE A 405 -7.71 -20.18 -23.10
C PHE A 405 -7.79 -21.70 -22.99
N HIS A 406 -6.73 -22.37 -22.52
CA HIS A 406 -6.64 -23.83 -22.51
C HIS A 406 -7.72 -24.50 -21.66
N HIS A 407 -8.11 -23.89 -20.54
CA HIS A 407 -9.22 -24.37 -19.73
C HIS A 407 -10.55 -24.43 -20.50
N ASN A 408 -10.72 -23.54 -21.48
CA ASN A 408 -11.95 -23.38 -22.26
C ASN A 408 -11.79 -23.82 -23.74
N ALA A 409 -10.62 -24.31 -24.15
CA ALA A 409 -10.30 -24.60 -25.56
C ALA A 409 -11.07 -25.80 -26.14
N HIS A 410 -11.66 -26.64 -25.30
CA HIS A 410 -12.51 -27.76 -25.70
C HIS A 410 -13.99 -27.36 -25.90
N LEU A 411 -14.35 -26.11 -25.59
CA LEU A 411 -15.73 -25.64 -25.59
C LEU A 411 -16.04 -24.93 -26.91
N GLU A 412 -16.78 -25.60 -27.79
CA GLU A 412 -17.11 -25.06 -29.11
C GLU A 412 -18.54 -24.51 -29.18
N LYS A 413 -19.51 -25.31 -28.73
CA LYS A 413 -20.95 -24.99 -28.85
C LYS A 413 -21.53 -24.20 -27.66
N PHE A 414 -20.68 -23.76 -26.73
CA PHE A 414 -21.10 -23.07 -25.52
C PHE A 414 -21.14 -21.55 -25.71
N ILE A 415 -21.90 -20.87 -24.84
CA ILE A 415 -21.88 -19.41 -24.67
C ILE A 415 -21.27 -19.15 -23.28
N LEU A 416 -20.00 -18.73 -23.24
CA LEU A 416 -19.27 -18.62 -21.97
C LEU A 416 -19.82 -17.55 -21.01
N SER A 417 -20.51 -16.53 -21.50
CA SER A 417 -21.14 -15.53 -20.63
C SER A 417 -22.20 -16.16 -19.74
N LEU A 418 -23.09 -16.97 -20.32
CA LEU A 418 -24.11 -17.74 -19.57
C LEU A 418 -23.45 -18.72 -18.60
N ARG A 419 -22.44 -19.44 -19.09
CA ARG A 419 -21.72 -20.40 -18.25
C ARG A 419 -21.04 -19.73 -17.05
N LYS A 420 -20.41 -18.56 -17.21
CA LYS A 420 -19.80 -17.84 -16.08
C LYS A 420 -20.81 -17.38 -15.03
N GLU A 421 -22.05 -17.09 -15.44
CA GLU A 421 -23.13 -16.75 -14.52
C GLU A 421 -23.66 -17.99 -13.78
N GLU A 422 -23.75 -19.13 -14.47
CA GLU A 422 -24.24 -20.41 -13.94
C GLU A 422 -23.18 -21.19 -13.12
N ASP A 423 -21.91 -21.19 -13.54
CA ASP A 423 -20.76 -21.86 -12.89
C ASP A 423 -20.22 -21.06 -11.69
N ARG A 424 -21.04 -20.27 -10.99
CA ARG A 424 -20.72 -19.81 -9.62
C ARG A 424 -20.73 -21.02 -8.68
N LYS A 425 -19.70 -21.86 -8.81
CA LYS A 425 -19.53 -23.10 -8.07
C LYS A 425 -19.11 -22.81 -6.63
N ASP A 426 -19.58 -23.66 -5.73
CA ASP A 426 -19.02 -23.77 -4.40
C ASP A 426 -17.62 -24.39 -4.50
N HIS A 427 -16.60 -23.57 -4.29
CA HIS A 427 -15.23 -24.04 -4.23
C HIS A 427 -14.98 -24.79 -2.91
N VAL A 428 -14.31 -25.95 -3.00
CA VAL A 428 -13.95 -26.79 -1.83
C VAL A 428 -13.18 -25.98 -0.77
N ASP A 429 -12.39 -24.99 -1.21
CA ASP A 429 -11.77 -23.99 -0.35
C ASP A 429 -12.11 -22.57 -0.85
N ALA A 430 -13.31 -22.12 -0.51
CA ALA A 430 -13.82 -20.79 -0.89
C ALA A 430 -12.91 -19.66 -0.37
N ALA A 431 -12.30 -19.81 0.81
CA ALA A 431 -11.45 -18.78 1.40
C ALA A 431 -10.13 -18.60 0.63
N LYS A 432 -9.50 -19.70 0.20
CA LYS A 432 -8.30 -19.63 -0.64
C LYS A 432 -8.62 -19.05 -2.01
N PHE A 433 -9.70 -19.51 -2.64
CA PHE A 433 -10.13 -19.00 -3.95
C PHE A 433 -10.43 -17.49 -3.90
N GLU A 434 -11.13 -17.02 -2.85
CA GLU A 434 -11.41 -15.60 -2.68
C GLU A 434 -10.14 -14.76 -2.50
N ARG A 435 -9.14 -15.27 -1.75
CA ARG A 435 -7.84 -14.60 -1.58
C ARG A 435 -7.08 -14.50 -2.90
N GLU A 436 -7.03 -15.58 -3.69
CA GLU A 436 -6.37 -15.59 -4.99
C GLU A 436 -7.07 -14.66 -5.99
N ALA A 437 -8.41 -14.71 -6.04
CA ALA A 437 -9.21 -13.80 -6.86
C ALA A 437 -9.07 -12.33 -6.43
N ARG A 438 -8.92 -12.06 -5.12
CA ARG A 438 -8.63 -10.71 -4.61
C ARG A 438 -7.24 -10.24 -5.04
N ALA A 439 -6.22 -11.10 -4.94
CA ALA A 439 -4.86 -10.79 -5.38
C ALA A 439 -4.82 -10.51 -6.90
N ALA A 440 -5.50 -11.31 -7.71
CA ALA A 440 -5.61 -11.12 -9.15
C ALA A 440 -6.28 -9.76 -9.50
N ARG A 441 -7.37 -9.41 -8.82
CA ARG A 441 -8.04 -8.10 -8.97
C ARG A 441 -7.12 -6.93 -8.63
N ILE A 442 -6.36 -7.02 -7.54
CA ILE A 442 -5.39 -5.99 -7.13
C ILE A 442 -4.30 -5.83 -8.18
N MET A 443 -3.70 -6.94 -8.64
CA MET A 443 -2.66 -6.93 -9.66
C MET A 443 -3.14 -6.35 -10.98
N ARG A 444 -4.34 -6.75 -11.42
CA ARG A 444 -4.98 -6.20 -12.63
C ARG A 444 -5.24 -4.70 -12.50
N ARG A 445 -5.76 -4.24 -11.36
CA ARG A 445 -6.05 -2.83 -11.11
C ARG A 445 -4.79 -1.97 -11.29
N GLY A 446 -3.69 -2.36 -10.66
CA GLY A 446 -2.42 -1.63 -10.76
C GLY A 446 -1.84 -1.63 -12.17
N ALA A 447 -1.88 -2.77 -12.85
CA ALA A 447 -1.35 -2.89 -14.21
C ALA A 447 -2.19 -2.12 -15.24
N LYS A 448 -3.52 -2.19 -15.12
CA LYS A 448 -4.45 -1.41 -15.94
C LYS A 448 -4.21 0.08 -15.75
N GLU A 449 -4.12 0.55 -14.51
CA GLU A 449 -3.85 1.97 -14.21
C GLU A 449 -2.55 2.45 -14.87
N ALA A 450 -1.47 1.67 -14.81
CA ALA A 450 -0.20 2.02 -15.46
C ALA A 450 -0.33 2.10 -16.99
N LEU A 451 -1.02 1.14 -17.61
CA LEU A 451 -1.23 1.14 -19.07
C LEU A 451 -2.17 2.28 -19.52
N GLU A 452 -3.19 2.61 -18.74
CA GLU A 452 -4.09 3.74 -19.00
C GLU A 452 -3.37 5.10 -18.88
N GLN A 453 -2.48 5.23 -17.89
CA GLN A 453 -1.63 6.40 -17.76
C GLN A 453 -0.61 6.51 -18.90
N LEU A 454 -0.04 5.40 -19.37
CA LEU A 454 0.81 5.39 -20.58
C LEU A 454 0.04 5.88 -21.80
N ALA A 455 -1.19 5.37 -22.01
CA ALA A 455 -2.03 5.78 -23.13
C ALA A 455 -2.36 7.27 -23.08
N THR A 456 -2.69 7.78 -21.90
CA THR A 456 -2.96 9.21 -21.69
C THR A 456 -1.71 10.07 -21.92
N LYS A 457 -0.56 9.61 -21.42
CA LYS A 457 0.69 10.37 -21.45
C LYS A 457 1.31 10.49 -22.84
N PHE A 458 1.33 9.41 -23.62
CA PHE A 458 1.88 9.41 -24.98
C PHE A 458 0.87 9.79 -26.05
N GLY A 459 -0.43 9.83 -25.73
CA GLY A 459 -1.48 10.32 -26.63
C GLY A 459 -1.47 9.59 -27.99
N SER A 460 -1.42 10.36 -29.08
CA SER A 460 -1.35 9.81 -30.45
C SER A 460 -0.03 9.09 -30.76
N GLU A 461 1.05 9.37 -30.04
CA GLU A 461 2.38 8.79 -30.27
C GLU A 461 2.59 7.47 -29.52
N LEU A 462 1.60 6.96 -28.78
CA LEU A 462 1.73 5.78 -27.92
C LEU A 462 2.34 4.58 -28.64
N LEU A 463 1.81 4.23 -29.82
CA LEU A 463 2.24 3.04 -30.56
C LEU A 463 3.59 3.25 -31.27
N GLU A 464 4.00 4.50 -31.50
CA GLU A 464 5.31 4.83 -32.06
C GLU A 464 6.40 4.77 -30.97
N LYS A 465 6.10 5.33 -29.80
CA LYS A 465 7.01 5.33 -28.64
C LYS A 465 7.13 3.94 -28.03
N ILE A 466 6.03 3.18 -28.00
CA ILE A 466 5.93 1.85 -27.41
C ILE A 466 5.36 0.83 -28.43
N PRO A 467 6.11 0.49 -29.49
CA PRO A 467 5.63 -0.43 -30.52
C PRO A 467 5.45 -1.86 -30.00
N ASN A 468 6.13 -2.24 -28.92
CA ASN A 468 5.92 -3.54 -28.28
C ASN A 468 4.50 -3.68 -27.71
N LEU A 469 3.86 -2.60 -27.25
CA LEU A 469 2.46 -2.64 -26.82
C LEU A 469 1.53 -2.99 -27.98
N ALA A 470 1.74 -2.36 -29.14
CA ALA A 470 1.00 -2.69 -30.36
C ALA A 470 1.22 -4.15 -30.75
N ALA A 471 2.49 -4.62 -30.72
CA ALA A 471 2.84 -6.00 -31.08
C ALA A 471 2.17 -7.05 -30.17
N LEU A 472 2.11 -6.81 -28.86
CA LEU A 472 1.44 -7.69 -27.90
C LEU A 472 -0.07 -7.78 -28.12
N ILE A 473 -0.68 -6.78 -28.77
CA ILE A 473 -2.10 -6.79 -29.11
C ILE A 473 -2.33 -7.35 -30.51
N GLU A 474 -1.66 -6.79 -31.53
CA GLU A 474 -1.97 -7.06 -32.94
C GLU A 474 -1.41 -8.39 -33.43
N ARG A 475 -0.17 -8.77 -33.04
CA ARG A 475 0.47 -9.98 -33.56
C ARG A 475 -0.34 -11.25 -33.25
N PRO A 476 -0.79 -11.49 -32.00
CA PRO A 476 -1.53 -12.72 -31.70
C PRO A 476 -2.89 -12.77 -32.40
N LEU A 477 -3.58 -11.63 -32.54
CA LEU A 477 -4.87 -11.57 -33.24
C LEU A 477 -4.71 -11.94 -34.71
N ARG A 478 -3.70 -11.39 -35.38
CA ARG A 478 -3.44 -11.72 -36.78
C ARG A 478 -3.04 -13.18 -36.95
N ALA A 479 -2.08 -13.63 -36.15
CA ALA A 479 -1.54 -14.98 -36.24
C ALA A 479 -2.59 -16.07 -35.92
N ALA A 480 -3.50 -15.82 -34.98
CA ALA A 480 -4.51 -16.80 -34.58
C ALA A 480 -5.84 -16.68 -35.35
N LEU A 481 -6.23 -15.48 -35.79
CA LEU A 481 -7.63 -15.18 -36.13
C LEU A 481 -7.84 -14.57 -37.53
N GLU A 482 -6.79 -14.17 -38.25
CA GLU A 482 -6.92 -13.60 -39.61
C GLU A 482 -7.22 -14.68 -40.66
N GLY A 483 -6.56 -15.84 -40.55
CA GLY A 483 -6.74 -17.02 -41.41
C GLY A 483 -7.63 -18.09 -40.77
N ASP A 484 -7.40 -19.35 -41.16
CA ASP A 484 -7.94 -20.51 -40.44
C ASP A 484 -7.24 -20.66 -39.09
N LEU A 485 -7.95 -21.17 -38.10
CA LEU A 485 -7.36 -21.42 -36.78
C LEU A 485 -6.18 -22.38 -36.90
N PRO A 486 -5.02 -22.06 -36.32
CA PRO A 486 -3.89 -22.98 -36.29
C PRO A 486 -4.28 -24.32 -35.68
N ALA A 487 -3.99 -25.42 -36.37
CA ALA A 487 -4.38 -26.77 -35.92
C ALA A 487 -3.83 -27.12 -34.53
N ASN A 488 -2.65 -26.59 -34.20
CA ASN A 488 -1.97 -26.79 -32.92
C ASN A 488 -2.38 -25.79 -31.82
N ILE A 489 -3.36 -24.91 -32.05
CA ILE A 489 -3.72 -23.86 -31.08
C ILE A 489 -4.23 -24.43 -29.74
N ARG A 490 -4.77 -25.66 -29.75
CA ARG A 490 -5.27 -26.37 -28.56
C ARG A 490 -4.18 -27.10 -27.77
N GLU A 491 -2.95 -27.18 -28.29
CA GLU A 491 -1.86 -27.86 -27.61
C GLU A 491 -1.47 -27.11 -26.32
N PRO A 492 -1.21 -27.81 -25.20
CA PRO A 492 -0.87 -27.17 -23.93
C PRO A 492 0.35 -26.25 -23.99
N ASP A 493 1.33 -26.59 -24.82
CA ASP A 493 2.57 -25.82 -24.98
C ASP A 493 2.43 -24.64 -25.96
N ASN A 494 1.27 -24.51 -26.62
CA ASN A 494 1.00 -23.42 -27.54
C ASN A 494 0.35 -22.23 -26.82
N GLU A 495 1.10 -21.15 -26.65
CA GLU A 495 0.63 -19.94 -25.97
C GLU A 495 -0.24 -19.03 -26.86
N LEU A 496 -0.26 -19.25 -28.19
CA LEU A 496 -0.91 -18.34 -29.15
C LEU A 496 -2.39 -18.10 -28.85
N GLY A 497 -3.11 -19.13 -28.40
CA GLY A 497 -4.51 -19.00 -28.00
C GLY A 497 -4.71 -18.06 -26.80
N GLN A 498 -3.84 -18.17 -25.79
CA GLN A 498 -3.85 -17.26 -24.64
C GLN A 498 -3.39 -15.86 -25.04
N GLU A 499 -2.34 -15.74 -25.86
CA GLU A 499 -1.86 -14.45 -26.38
C GLU A 499 -2.97 -13.71 -27.14
N ALA A 500 -3.80 -14.41 -27.92
CA ALA A 500 -4.93 -13.82 -28.63
C ALA A 500 -6.03 -13.31 -27.68
N VAL A 501 -6.36 -14.08 -26.65
CA VAL A 501 -7.32 -13.67 -25.60
C VAL A 501 -6.79 -12.46 -24.82
N ASP A 502 -5.50 -12.48 -24.45
CA ASP A 502 -4.83 -11.38 -23.74
C ASP A 502 -4.77 -10.11 -24.61
N GLY A 503 -4.53 -10.26 -25.92
CA GLY A 503 -4.55 -9.17 -26.89
C GLY A 503 -5.92 -8.48 -26.97
N LEU A 504 -7.01 -9.25 -27.05
CA LEU A 504 -8.39 -8.72 -27.03
C LEU A 504 -8.69 -8.01 -25.69
N SER A 505 -8.36 -8.66 -24.57
CA SER A 505 -8.58 -8.09 -23.24
C SER A 505 -7.80 -6.81 -23.00
N THR A 506 -6.55 -6.75 -23.47
CA THR A 506 -5.70 -5.56 -23.36
C THR A 506 -6.25 -4.43 -24.22
N LEU A 507 -6.67 -4.72 -25.46
CA LEU A 507 -7.29 -3.74 -26.34
C LEU A 507 -8.55 -3.14 -25.68
N ARG A 508 -9.46 -3.98 -25.16
CA ARG A 508 -10.66 -3.53 -24.42
C ARG A 508 -10.31 -2.65 -23.23
N ALA A 509 -9.29 -3.05 -22.45
CA ALA A 509 -8.91 -2.33 -21.24
C ALA A 509 -8.38 -0.91 -21.52
N LEU A 510 -7.71 -0.70 -22.66
CA LEU A 510 -7.05 0.57 -22.99
C LEU A 510 -7.84 1.45 -23.94
N LEU A 511 -8.74 0.89 -24.74
CA LEU A 511 -9.54 1.62 -25.71
C LEU A 511 -10.22 2.89 -25.14
N PRO A 512 -10.80 2.89 -23.92
CA PRO A 512 -11.42 4.09 -23.35
C PRO A 512 -10.45 5.25 -23.07
N LYS A 513 -9.13 4.98 -23.04
CA LYS A 513 -8.07 5.96 -22.77
C LYS A 513 -7.20 6.24 -23.98
N PHE A 514 -7.48 5.61 -25.12
CA PHE A 514 -6.77 5.90 -26.36
C PHE A 514 -7.11 7.28 -26.88
N HIS A 515 -6.08 7.98 -27.35
CA HIS A 515 -6.24 9.24 -28.06
C HIS A 515 -6.94 8.99 -29.42
N PRO A 516 -7.80 9.89 -29.91
CA PRO A 516 -8.52 9.71 -31.19
C PRO A 516 -7.62 9.39 -32.40
N GLY A 517 -6.37 9.86 -32.39
CA GLY A 517 -5.38 9.53 -33.42
C GLY A 517 -5.10 8.02 -33.57
N LEU A 518 -5.31 7.23 -32.52
CA LEU A 518 -5.10 5.77 -32.52
C LEU A 518 -6.33 4.99 -33.00
N HIS A 519 -7.50 5.62 -33.15
CA HIS A 519 -8.73 4.93 -33.56
C HIS A 519 -8.60 4.29 -34.94
N SER A 520 -7.83 4.91 -35.85
CA SER A 520 -7.58 4.33 -37.18
C SER A 520 -6.87 2.97 -37.12
N TRP A 521 -5.94 2.80 -36.16
CA TRP A 521 -5.26 1.52 -35.92
C TRP A 521 -6.24 0.47 -35.36
N VAL A 522 -7.09 0.86 -34.41
CA VAL A 522 -8.13 -0.02 -33.85
C VAL A 522 -9.11 -0.46 -34.94
N ILE A 523 -9.57 0.45 -35.80
CA ILE A 523 -10.49 0.14 -36.91
C ILE A 523 -9.88 -0.90 -37.86
N LYS A 524 -8.56 -0.88 -38.08
CA LYS A 524 -7.87 -1.91 -38.90
C LYS A 524 -7.88 -3.30 -38.27
N LEU A 525 -8.06 -3.42 -36.96
CA LEU A 525 -8.21 -4.71 -36.26
C LEU A 525 -9.65 -5.22 -36.26
N MET A 526 -10.64 -4.34 -36.46
CA MET A 526 -12.06 -4.70 -36.40
C MET A 526 -12.47 -5.85 -37.33
N PRO A 527 -11.97 -5.98 -38.58
CA PRO A 527 -12.30 -7.14 -39.42
C PRO A 527 -11.89 -8.47 -38.79
N VAL A 528 -10.72 -8.52 -38.16
CA VAL A 528 -10.21 -9.71 -37.45
C VAL A 528 -11.07 -10.00 -36.22
N ILE A 529 -11.40 -8.98 -35.43
CA ILE A 529 -12.25 -9.10 -34.24
C ILE A 529 -13.66 -9.58 -34.63
N ALA A 530 -14.24 -9.03 -35.70
CA ALA A 530 -15.55 -9.43 -36.21
C ALA A 530 -15.56 -10.88 -36.71
N LYS A 531 -14.51 -11.32 -37.40
CA LYS A 531 -14.34 -12.74 -37.79
C LYS A 531 -14.22 -13.64 -36.55
N SER A 532 -13.57 -13.17 -35.50
CA SER A 532 -13.38 -13.91 -34.25
C SER A 532 -14.70 -14.23 -33.52
N LEU A 533 -15.76 -13.45 -33.75
CA LEU A 533 -17.11 -13.76 -33.26
C LEU A 533 -17.71 -15.03 -33.89
N GLN A 534 -17.20 -15.45 -35.06
CA GLN A 534 -17.60 -16.65 -35.79
C GLN A 534 -16.65 -17.83 -35.54
N CYS A 535 -15.68 -17.67 -34.65
CA CYS A 535 -14.73 -18.72 -34.28
C CYS A 535 -15.45 -19.94 -33.69
N GLU A 536 -14.99 -21.16 -34.03
CA GLU A 536 -15.54 -22.39 -33.45
C GLU A 536 -15.33 -22.43 -31.92
N LEU A 537 -14.23 -21.84 -31.42
CA LEU A 537 -13.89 -21.82 -30.00
C LEU A 537 -14.69 -20.75 -29.25
N SER A 538 -15.48 -21.18 -28.27
CA SER A 538 -16.32 -20.29 -27.46
C SER A 538 -15.52 -19.25 -26.66
N VAL A 539 -14.28 -19.56 -26.28
CA VAL A 539 -13.39 -18.65 -25.53
C VAL A 539 -12.96 -17.44 -26.36
N ILE A 540 -12.65 -17.65 -27.64
CA ILE A 540 -12.33 -16.59 -28.58
C ILE A 540 -13.58 -15.75 -28.87
N ARG A 541 -14.73 -16.40 -29.10
CA ARG A 541 -16.00 -15.67 -29.31
C ARG A 541 -16.35 -14.78 -28.12
N TYR A 542 -16.20 -15.30 -26.90
CA TYR A 542 -16.44 -14.55 -25.67
C TYR A 542 -15.48 -13.36 -25.51
N ALA A 543 -14.19 -13.57 -25.74
CA ALA A 543 -13.20 -12.50 -25.64
C ALA A 543 -13.40 -11.42 -26.70
N ALA A 544 -13.82 -11.78 -27.92
CA ALA A 544 -14.08 -10.84 -29.01
C ALA A 544 -15.40 -10.07 -28.85
N ALA A 545 -16.39 -10.67 -28.19
CA ALA A 545 -17.69 -10.03 -27.93
C ALA A 545 -17.64 -8.98 -26.81
N LYS A 546 -16.73 -9.15 -25.83
CA LYS A 546 -16.49 -8.17 -24.77
C LYS A 546 -15.58 -7.04 -25.26
#